data_AF-A0A3D1ISG5-F1
#
_entry.id   AF-A0A3D1ISG5-F1
#
_cell.length_a   1.000
_cell.length_b   1.000
_cell.length_c   1.000
_cell.angle_alpha   90.00
_cell.angle_beta   90.00
_cell.angle_gamma   90.00
#
_symmetry.space_group_name_H-M   'P 1'
#
loop_
_entity.id
_entity.type
_entity.pdbx_description
1 polymer ?
#
loop_
_entity_poly.entity_id
_entity_poly.type
_entity_poly.pdbx_seq_one_letter_code
_entity_poly.pdbx_strand_id
1 'polypeptide(L)'
;MSDDQPSSPSARLISYLCPIYGLFTIADSIGKKIILLVLTLVQLLVGLGILWAAGWVRLDWDGRGAPGGLRWIQAAPSDANWAYSDRKPNESDPAFWPGYRGAQRDGVYSGPAIRMDWDNAPPKQIWKTVVGGGHASITIAKGRLFTLEQWDRGEVVTCYNLTDGRGLWRHQYEGEFDDSYHMGGVGPRTGPTYDDGRLFTLGAEGQLHCLDADTGKLLWHLNIHERFETRNLMFGTCASPWVEGDALIITTGVRARGKSTLVALNKLSGEILWEAEAENQAYMSPFTATVAGQKQIILGAAREMQGRSLKDGSLLWS
;
A
#
# COMPACT_ATOMS: atom_id res chain seq x y z
N MET A 1 -29.95 18.99 58.58
CA MET A 1 -31.17 18.71 57.78
C MET A 1 -31.01 19.50 56.50
N SER A 2 -30.75 18.95 55.33
CA SER A 2 -30.52 17.57 54.88
C SER A 2 -29.88 17.69 53.51
N ASP A 3 -28.84 16.90 53.25
CA ASP A 3 -28.20 16.76 51.94
C ASP A 3 -29.20 16.23 50.92
N ASP A 4 -29.52 17.01 49.89
CA ASP A 4 -30.18 16.51 48.68
C ASP A 4 -29.10 15.98 47.72
N GLN A 5 -28.74 14.71 47.90
CA GLN A 5 -28.06 13.93 46.87
C GLN A 5 -29.09 13.53 45.80
N PRO A 6 -28.78 13.65 44.49
CA PRO A 6 -29.67 13.14 43.45
C PRO A 6 -29.85 11.63 43.64
N SER A 7 -31.11 11.21 43.75
CA SER A 7 -31.45 9.79 43.93
C SER A 7 -30.82 8.96 42.82
N SER A 8 -29.99 7.98 43.21
CA SER A 8 -29.40 7.03 42.27
C SER A 8 -30.52 6.39 41.45
N PRO A 9 -30.44 6.33 40.11
CA PRO A 9 -31.48 5.72 39.30
C PRO A 9 -31.74 4.29 39.77
N SER A 10 -33.02 3.92 39.86
CA SER A 10 -33.40 2.58 40.33
C SER A 10 -32.68 1.50 39.52
N ALA A 11 -32.28 0.39 40.16
CA ALA A 11 -31.63 -0.74 39.48
C ALA A 11 -32.44 -1.24 38.25
N ARG A 12 -33.77 -1.06 38.28
CA ARG A 12 -34.66 -1.30 37.14
C ARG A 12 -34.38 -0.35 35.96
N LEU A 13 -34.19 0.94 36.19
CA LEU A 13 -33.86 1.90 35.15
C LEU A 13 -32.46 1.63 34.54
N ILE A 14 -31.49 1.25 35.38
CA ILE A 14 -30.13 0.86 34.93
C ILE A 14 -30.18 -0.44 34.11
N SER A 15 -31.07 -1.39 34.46
CA SER A 15 -31.27 -2.63 33.71
C SER A 15 -31.84 -2.43 32.31
N TYR A 16 -32.60 -1.35 32.07
CA TYR A 16 -33.12 -1.02 30.74
C TYR A 16 -32.06 -0.36 29.85
N LEU A 17 -31.13 0.41 30.44
CA LEU A 17 -30.08 1.12 29.71
C LEU A 17 -28.84 0.23 29.47
N CYS A 18 -28.63 -0.79 30.30
CA CYS A 18 -27.58 -1.78 30.13
C CYS A 18 -28.13 -3.16 30.56
N PRO A 19 -28.69 -3.96 29.63
CA PRO A 19 -29.37 -5.23 29.92
C PRO A 19 -28.51 -6.20 30.72
N ILE A 20 -27.20 -6.16 30.47
CA ILE A 20 -26.18 -6.97 31.14
C ILE A 20 -26.11 -6.61 32.63
N TYR A 21 -26.01 -5.33 32.98
CA TYR A 21 -25.93 -4.87 34.38
C TYR A 21 -27.20 -5.24 35.17
N GLY A 22 -28.36 -5.15 34.52
CA GLY A 22 -29.63 -5.59 35.09
C GLY A 22 -29.65 -7.06 35.50
N LEU A 23 -29.19 -7.95 34.61
CA LEU A 23 -29.13 -9.39 34.86
C LEU A 23 -28.17 -9.75 36.01
N PHE A 24 -27.07 -9.01 36.18
CA PHE A 24 -26.13 -9.19 37.30
C PHE A 24 -26.73 -8.82 38.67
N THR A 25 -27.66 -7.86 38.71
CA THR A 25 -28.34 -7.45 39.96
C THR A 25 -29.46 -8.38 40.40
N ILE A 26 -30.01 -9.19 39.48
CA ILE A 26 -31.10 -10.15 39.73
C ILE A 26 -30.55 -11.57 40.05
N ALA A 27 -29.25 -11.81 39.83
CA ALA A 27 -28.64 -13.10 40.08
C ALA A 27 -28.33 -13.33 41.58
N ASP A 28 -29.12 -14.18 42.23
CA ASP A 28 -29.04 -14.44 43.67
C ASP A 28 -27.84 -15.29 44.14
N SER A 29 -27.01 -15.80 43.22
CA SER A 29 -25.85 -16.63 43.58
C SER A 29 -24.60 -16.30 42.77
N ILE A 30 -23.43 -16.51 43.37
CA ILE A 30 -22.13 -16.34 42.70
C ILE A 30 -22.05 -17.18 41.43
N GLY A 31 -22.57 -18.41 41.45
CA GLY A 31 -22.61 -19.28 40.26
C GLY A 31 -23.41 -18.69 39.10
N LYS A 32 -24.59 -18.11 39.37
CA LYS A 32 -25.40 -17.44 38.33
C LYS A 32 -24.70 -16.19 37.77
N LYS A 33 -24.01 -15.42 38.63
CA LYS A 33 -23.21 -14.25 38.20
C LYS A 33 -22.04 -14.66 37.30
N ILE A 34 -21.35 -15.76 37.61
CA ILE A 34 -20.28 -16.31 36.76
C ILE A 34 -20.84 -16.74 35.40
N ILE A 35 -21.97 -17.46 35.37
CA ILE A 35 -22.61 -17.89 34.11
C ILE A 35 -22.99 -16.69 33.25
N LEU A 36 -23.60 -15.66 33.84
CA LEU A 36 -23.94 -14.42 33.13
C LEU A 36 -22.72 -13.68 32.60
N LEU A 37 -21.62 -13.65 33.36
CA LEU A 37 -20.35 -13.08 32.90
C LEU A 37 -19.82 -13.84 31.69
N VAL A 38 -19.78 -15.18 31.75
CA VAL A 38 -19.32 -16.02 30.64
C VAL A 38 -20.20 -15.81 29.41
N LEU A 39 -21.53 -15.82 29.56
CA LEU A 39 -22.45 -15.58 28.44
C LEU A 39 -22.28 -14.19 27.82
N THR A 40 -22.06 -13.16 28.65
CA THR A 40 -21.80 -11.80 28.17
C THR A 40 -20.49 -11.73 27.41
N LEU A 41 -19.42 -12.35 27.93
CA LEU A 41 -18.13 -12.40 27.25
C LEU A 41 -18.25 -13.15 25.91
N VAL A 42 -18.97 -14.27 25.88
CA VAL A 42 -19.26 -15.00 24.63
C VAL A 42 -20.03 -14.11 23.66
N GLN A 43 -21.06 -13.40 24.10
CA GLN A 43 -21.84 -12.52 23.23
C GLN A 43 -21.02 -11.35 22.69
N LEU A 44 -20.13 -10.77 23.51
CA LEU A 44 -19.20 -9.72 23.08
C LEU A 44 -18.18 -10.26 22.06
N LEU A 45 -17.64 -11.46 22.28
CA LEU A 45 -16.73 -12.11 21.34
C LEU A 45 -17.42 -12.47 20.02
N VAL A 46 -18.66 -12.97 20.07
CA VAL A 46 -19.47 -13.23 18.87
C VAL A 46 -19.79 -11.93 18.15
N GLY A 47 -20.21 -10.89 18.88
CA GLY A 47 -20.47 -9.57 18.31
C GLY A 47 -19.23 -8.99 17.64
N LEU A 48 -18.07 -9.07 18.29
CA LEU A 48 -16.79 -8.65 17.73
C LEU A 48 -16.41 -9.48 16.49
N GLY A 49 -16.65 -10.80 16.52
CA GLY A 49 -16.44 -11.69 15.38
C GLY A 49 -17.32 -11.32 14.18
N ILE A 50 -18.58 -10.94 14.42
CA ILE A 50 -19.50 -10.44 13.38
C ILE A 50 -19.01 -9.10 12.82
N LEU A 51 -18.62 -8.15 13.69
CA LEU A 51 -18.09 -6.85 13.26
C LEU A 51 -16.80 -7.01 12.43
N TRP A 52 -15.94 -7.96 12.80
CA TRP A 52 -14.70 -8.27 12.10
C TRP A 52 -14.97 -8.96 10.75
N ALA A 53 -15.87 -9.95 10.72
CA ALA A 53 -16.30 -10.64 9.50
C ALA A 53 -17.03 -9.71 8.53
N ALA A 54 -17.75 -8.72 9.03
CA ALA A 54 -18.40 -7.67 8.25
C ALA A 54 -17.43 -6.57 7.79
N GLY A 55 -16.14 -6.63 8.18
CA GLY A 55 -15.14 -5.62 7.81
C GLY A 55 -15.38 -4.25 8.43
N TRP A 56 -16.07 -4.16 9.57
CA TRP A 56 -16.26 -2.87 10.25
C TRP A 56 -15.16 -2.56 11.25
N VAL A 57 -14.43 -3.59 11.69
CA VAL A 57 -13.31 -3.45 12.61
C VAL A 57 -12.11 -4.31 12.20
N ARG A 58 -10.91 -3.79 12.45
CA ARG A 58 -9.64 -4.52 12.35
C ARG A 58 -8.84 -4.35 13.63
N LEU A 59 -7.97 -5.31 13.89
CA LEU A 59 -6.92 -5.15 14.89
C LEU A 59 -5.86 -4.24 14.27
N ASP A 60 -5.59 -3.13 14.94
CA ASP A 60 -4.47 -2.27 14.59
C ASP A 60 -3.19 -2.89 15.17
N TRP A 61 -2.20 -3.11 14.33
CA TRP A 61 -0.91 -3.66 14.74
C TRP A 61 0.21 -2.84 14.10
N ASP A 62 1.00 -2.19 14.94
CA ASP A 62 2.13 -1.35 14.53
C ASP A 62 3.41 -2.17 14.26
N GLY A 63 3.28 -3.50 14.23
CA GLY A 63 4.40 -4.44 14.08
C GLY A 63 5.21 -4.68 15.35
N ARG A 64 4.84 -4.10 16.51
CA ARG A 64 5.53 -4.32 17.79
C ARG A 64 4.66 -5.08 18.78
N GLY A 65 4.95 -6.38 18.95
CA GLY A 65 4.38 -7.15 20.06
C GLY A 65 2.86 -7.34 19.92
N ALA A 66 2.10 -7.02 20.97
CA ALA A 66 0.65 -7.21 20.99
C ALA A 66 -0.09 -6.17 20.13
N PRO A 67 -1.31 -6.47 19.64
CA PRO A 67 -2.12 -5.51 18.87
C PRO A 67 -2.32 -4.20 19.63
N GLY A 68 -2.15 -3.07 18.93
CA GLY A 68 -2.29 -1.71 19.49
C GLY A 68 -3.73 -1.33 19.82
N GLY A 69 -4.72 -2.07 19.30
CA GLY A 69 -6.12 -1.91 19.66
C GLY A 69 -7.08 -2.31 18.55
N LEU A 70 -8.35 -1.96 18.73
CA LEU A 70 -9.43 -2.16 17.77
C LEU A 70 -9.65 -0.87 17.00
N ARG A 71 -9.57 -0.92 15.66
CA ARG A 71 -9.81 0.21 14.77
C ARG A 71 -11.07 -0.02 13.97
N TRP A 72 -11.97 0.97 13.97
CA TRP A 72 -13.08 1.01 13.04
C TRP A 72 -12.57 1.27 11.63
N ILE A 73 -12.94 0.41 10.68
CA ILE A 73 -12.62 0.63 9.27
C ILE A 73 -13.50 1.78 8.77
N GLN A 74 -12.87 2.87 8.34
CA GLN A 74 -13.58 3.90 7.59
C GLN A 74 -13.92 3.35 6.22
N ALA A 75 -15.15 3.59 5.75
CA ALA A 75 -15.54 3.23 4.39
C ALA A 75 -14.50 3.78 3.40
N ALA A 76 -14.13 2.96 2.41
CA ALA A 76 -13.22 3.39 1.37
C ALA A 76 -13.74 4.70 0.74
N PRO A 77 -12.85 5.64 0.36
CA PRO A 77 -13.26 6.81 -0.39
C PRO A 77 -14.05 6.40 -1.62
N SER A 78 -15.19 7.05 -1.83
CA SER A 78 -15.99 6.90 -3.04
C SER A 78 -15.53 7.90 -4.10
N ASP A 79 -15.93 7.72 -5.37
CA ASP A 79 -15.64 8.67 -6.45
C ASP A 79 -16.05 10.12 -6.13
N ALA A 80 -17.05 10.31 -5.28
CA ALA A 80 -17.46 11.64 -4.81
C ALA A 80 -16.37 12.35 -3.97
N ASN A 81 -15.42 11.61 -3.40
CA ASN A 81 -14.28 12.13 -2.67
C ASN A 81 -13.14 12.60 -3.59
N TRP A 82 -13.18 12.27 -4.89
CA TRP A 82 -12.15 12.64 -5.85
C TRP A 82 -12.39 14.02 -6.46
N ALA A 83 -11.78 15.05 -5.86
CA ALA A 83 -11.85 16.41 -6.40
C ALA A 83 -10.93 16.56 -7.61
N TYR A 84 -11.47 16.91 -8.77
CA TYR A 84 -10.68 17.21 -9.97
C TYR A 84 -10.00 18.58 -9.86
N SER A 85 -8.77 18.66 -10.38
CA SER A 85 -8.05 19.92 -10.54
C SER A 85 -8.56 20.64 -11.79
N ASP A 86 -8.80 21.94 -11.67
CA ASP A 86 -9.03 22.88 -12.76
C ASP A 86 -7.71 23.51 -13.28
N ARG A 87 -6.59 23.19 -12.62
CA ARG A 87 -5.26 23.73 -12.94
C ARG A 87 -4.52 22.79 -13.88
N LYS A 88 -3.82 23.39 -14.84
CA LYS A 88 -2.85 22.67 -15.64
C LYS A 88 -1.61 22.33 -14.78
N PRO A 89 -0.98 21.16 -14.99
CA PRO A 89 0.30 20.85 -14.36
C PRO A 89 1.36 21.87 -14.74
N ASN A 90 2.19 22.28 -13.78
CA ASN A 90 3.38 23.07 -14.10
C ASN A 90 4.49 22.15 -14.59
N GLU A 91 4.63 21.98 -15.90
CA GLU A 91 5.63 21.07 -16.48
C GLU A 91 7.08 21.54 -16.30
N SER A 92 7.26 22.81 -15.93
CA SER A 92 8.56 23.41 -15.59
C SER A 92 8.90 23.30 -14.10
N ASP A 93 8.04 22.68 -13.28
CA ASP A 93 8.31 22.48 -11.86
C ASP A 93 9.61 21.67 -11.67
N PRO A 94 10.57 22.14 -10.85
CA PRO A 94 11.85 21.47 -10.65
C PRO A 94 11.73 20.21 -9.76
N ALA A 95 10.59 19.99 -9.07
CA ALA A 95 10.39 18.82 -8.25
C ALA A 95 10.38 17.55 -9.11
N PHE A 96 11.32 16.66 -8.84
CA PHE A 96 11.48 15.42 -9.59
C PHE A 96 11.88 14.29 -8.64
N TRP A 97 11.03 13.28 -8.57
CA TRP A 97 11.19 12.08 -7.75
C TRP A 97 10.58 10.90 -8.51
N PRO A 98 11.27 10.35 -9.52
CA PRO A 98 10.65 9.54 -10.57
C PRO A 98 10.30 8.12 -10.14
N GLY A 99 10.52 7.70 -8.90
CA GLY A 99 10.20 6.36 -8.46
C GLY A 99 10.47 6.11 -6.99
N TYR A 100 10.26 4.86 -6.57
CA TYR A 100 10.54 4.40 -5.22
C TYR A 100 11.96 4.81 -4.78
N ARG A 101 12.06 5.57 -3.69
CA ARG A 101 13.32 6.13 -3.14
C ARG A 101 14.11 7.03 -4.10
N GLY A 102 13.45 7.65 -5.08
CA GLY A 102 14.03 8.66 -5.95
C GLY A 102 14.75 8.08 -7.17
N ALA A 103 15.39 8.95 -7.95
CA ALA A 103 15.96 8.60 -9.26
C ALA A 103 17.05 7.51 -9.19
N GLN A 104 17.76 7.41 -8.07
CA GLN A 104 18.82 6.42 -7.85
C GLN A 104 18.40 5.32 -6.85
N ARG A 105 17.16 5.32 -6.36
CA ARG A 105 16.64 4.45 -5.28
C ARG A 105 17.41 4.51 -3.96
N ASP A 106 18.27 5.49 -3.77
CA ASP A 106 19.08 5.68 -2.56
C ASP A 106 18.31 6.38 -1.42
N GLY A 107 17.18 7.03 -1.74
CA GLY A 107 16.37 7.79 -0.79
C GLY A 107 16.99 9.13 -0.40
N VAL A 108 17.89 9.66 -1.23
CA VAL A 108 18.58 10.93 -0.97
C VAL A 108 17.81 12.09 -1.60
N TYR A 109 17.46 13.07 -0.79
CA TYR A 109 16.92 14.35 -1.26
C TYR A 109 18.07 15.32 -1.58
N SER A 110 18.10 15.82 -2.82
CA SER A 110 19.15 16.68 -3.35
C SER A 110 18.72 18.14 -3.59
N GLY A 111 17.53 18.52 -3.11
CA GLY A 111 17.01 19.89 -3.25
C GLY A 111 17.57 20.87 -2.21
N PRO A 112 17.00 22.09 -2.13
CA PRO A 112 17.39 23.09 -1.15
C PRO A 112 17.31 22.56 0.29
N ALA A 113 18.22 23.05 1.15
CA ALA A 113 18.29 22.64 2.55
C ALA A 113 16.93 22.70 3.25
N ILE A 114 16.58 21.62 3.95
CA ILE A 114 15.33 21.54 4.70
C ILE A 114 15.48 22.36 5.98
N ARG A 115 14.55 23.30 6.21
CA ARG A 115 14.48 24.03 7.49
C ARG A 115 14.22 23.02 8.61
N MET A 116 15.02 23.06 9.68
CA MET A 116 14.89 22.13 10.82
C MET A 116 14.29 22.77 12.09
N ASP A 117 14.14 24.10 12.14
CA ASP A 117 13.54 24.82 13.27
C ASP A 117 12.00 24.82 13.16
N TRP A 118 11.39 23.67 13.40
CA TRP A 118 9.93 23.50 13.30
C TRP A 118 9.18 23.98 14.53
N ASP A 119 9.87 24.19 15.66
CA ASP A 119 9.26 24.71 16.88
C ASP A 119 8.87 26.19 16.72
N ASN A 120 9.73 27.01 16.11
CA ASN A 120 9.46 28.44 15.88
C ASN A 120 8.82 28.71 14.51
N ALA A 121 9.10 27.86 13.52
CA ALA A 121 8.57 27.99 12.17
C ALA A 121 8.03 26.63 11.69
N PRO A 122 6.82 26.23 12.12
CA PRO A 122 6.23 24.96 11.69
C PRO A 122 6.00 24.94 10.17
N PRO A 123 6.07 23.76 9.53
CA PRO A 123 5.74 23.63 8.11
C PRO A 123 4.28 23.98 7.87
N LYS A 124 4.00 24.72 6.80
CA LYS A 124 2.64 25.07 6.39
C LYS A 124 2.10 23.98 5.48
N GLN A 125 0.94 23.42 5.83
CA GLN A 125 0.21 22.55 4.92
C GLN A 125 -0.23 23.34 3.68
N ILE A 126 0.24 22.95 2.49
CA ILE A 126 -0.12 23.61 1.22
C ILE A 126 -1.47 23.09 0.73
N TRP A 127 -1.67 21.77 0.78
CA TRP A 127 -2.92 21.10 0.48
C TRP A 127 -2.98 19.76 1.21
N LYS A 128 -4.17 19.15 1.23
CA LYS A 128 -4.43 17.80 1.73
C LYS A 128 -5.53 17.20 0.87
N THR A 129 -5.33 15.97 0.42
CA THR A 129 -6.31 15.24 -0.38
C THR A 129 -6.61 13.88 0.25
N VAL A 130 -7.78 13.34 -0.07
CA VAL A 130 -8.16 11.97 0.32
C VAL A 130 -7.62 11.03 -0.74
N VAL A 131 -6.97 9.96 -0.29
CA VAL A 131 -6.45 8.87 -1.14
C VAL A 131 -7.09 7.55 -0.72
N GLY A 132 -7.15 6.59 -1.63
CA GLY A 132 -7.58 5.22 -1.35
C GLY A 132 -6.60 4.44 -0.47
N GLY A 133 -6.95 3.19 -0.17
CA GLY A 133 -6.08 2.29 0.61
C GLY A 133 -4.80 1.92 -0.15
N GLY A 134 -3.75 1.51 0.55
CA GLY A 134 -2.50 1.11 -0.09
C GLY A 134 -1.27 1.59 0.65
N HIS A 135 -0.12 1.10 0.20
CA HIS A 135 1.21 1.38 0.74
C HIS A 135 2.19 1.86 -0.35
N ALA A 136 1.66 2.19 -1.53
CA ALA A 136 2.44 2.67 -2.66
C ALA A 136 3.23 3.93 -2.29
N SER A 137 4.44 4.05 -2.83
CA SER A 137 5.19 5.30 -2.73
C SER A 137 4.68 6.32 -3.74
N ILE A 138 4.99 7.59 -3.47
CA ILE A 138 4.67 8.71 -4.35
C ILE A 138 5.80 8.95 -5.35
N THR A 139 5.41 9.21 -6.60
CA THR A 139 6.31 9.60 -7.70
C THR A 139 5.94 11.00 -8.19
N ILE A 140 6.94 11.85 -8.41
CA ILE A 140 6.75 13.25 -8.84
C ILE A 140 7.52 13.48 -10.14
N ALA A 141 6.82 13.98 -11.15
CA ALA A 141 7.44 14.45 -12.39
C ALA A 141 6.54 15.46 -13.09
N LYS A 142 7.14 16.49 -13.73
CA LYS A 142 6.42 17.43 -14.60
C LYS A 142 5.19 18.07 -13.94
N GLY A 143 5.32 18.48 -12.67
CA GLY A 143 4.22 19.10 -11.90
C GLY A 143 3.06 18.15 -11.57
N ARG A 144 3.27 16.84 -11.69
CA ARG A 144 2.29 15.79 -11.38
C ARG A 144 2.79 14.91 -10.24
N LEU A 145 1.84 14.38 -9.48
CA LEU A 145 2.06 13.42 -8.40
C LEU A 145 1.33 12.13 -8.75
N PHE A 146 2.04 11.02 -8.79
CA PHE A 146 1.52 9.69 -9.13
C PHE A 146 1.61 8.75 -7.93
N THR A 147 0.59 7.92 -7.74
CA THR A 147 0.60 6.83 -6.76
C THR A 147 -0.32 5.69 -7.23
N LEU A 148 -0.26 4.55 -6.56
CA LEU A 148 -1.31 3.54 -6.63
C LEU A 148 -2.13 3.56 -5.35
N GLU A 149 -3.42 3.28 -5.49
CA GLU A 149 -4.40 3.27 -4.42
C GLU A 149 -5.39 2.11 -4.65
N GLN A 150 -6.15 1.73 -3.63
CA GLN A 150 -7.27 0.82 -3.72
C GLN A 150 -8.53 1.55 -3.31
N TRP A 151 -9.50 1.49 -4.22
CA TRP A 151 -10.84 2.03 -4.06
C TRP A 151 -11.83 0.86 -4.10
N ASP A 152 -13.12 1.14 -3.90
CA ASP A 152 -14.20 0.13 -3.72
C ASP A 152 -14.17 -1.05 -4.71
N ARG A 153 -13.73 -0.85 -5.96
CA ARG A 153 -13.78 -1.86 -7.03
C ARG A 153 -12.42 -2.35 -7.54
N GLY A 154 -11.35 -2.10 -6.80
CA GLY A 154 -10.00 -2.55 -7.15
C GLY A 154 -8.94 -1.47 -7.04
N GLU A 155 -7.79 -1.75 -7.62
CA GLU A 155 -6.66 -0.84 -7.62
C GLU A 155 -6.80 0.25 -8.69
N VAL A 156 -6.22 1.40 -8.38
CA VAL A 156 -6.31 2.61 -9.19
C VAL A 156 -4.94 3.25 -9.22
N VAL A 157 -4.39 3.46 -10.41
CA VAL A 157 -3.28 4.39 -10.61
C VAL A 157 -3.83 5.79 -10.68
N THR A 158 -3.32 6.67 -9.85
CA THR A 158 -3.84 8.03 -9.73
C THR A 158 -2.79 9.06 -10.08
N CYS A 159 -3.26 10.17 -10.65
CA CYS A 159 -2.45 11.35 -10.89
C CYS A 159 -3.13 12.57 -10.27
N TYR A 160 -2.37 13.36 -9.53
CA TYR A 160 -2.78 14.62 -8.95
C TYR A 160 -1.92 15.77 -9.46
N ASN A 161 -2.48 16.97 -9.49
CA ASN A 161 -1.73 18.18 -9.74
C ASN A 161 -0.92 18.53 -8.49
N LEU A 162 0.40 18.67 -8.64
CA LEU A 162 1.32 18.92 -7.53
C LEU A 162 1.01 20.24 -6.79
N THR A 163 0.40 21.21 -7.47
CA THR A 163 0.17 22.56 -6.91
C THR A 163 -1.04 22.65 -5.98
N ASP A 164 -2.03 21.78 -6.14
CA ASP A 164 -3.29 21.83 -5.37
C ASP A 164 -3.70 20.48 -4.76
N GLY A 165 -3.01 19.39 -5.09
CA GLY A 165 -3.29 18.04 -4.60
C GLY A 165 -4.58 17.43 -5.15
N ARG A 166 -5.18 18.02 -6.19
CA ARG A 166 -6.44 17.57 -6.79
C ARG A 166 -6.17 16.68 -8.01
N GLY A 167 -7.09 15.77 -8.27
CA GLY A 167 -6.93 14.75 -9.30
C GLY A 167 -6.91 15.31 -10.72
N LEU A 168 -6.02 14.77 -11.55
CA LEU A 168 -5.93 15.05 -12.99
C LEU A 168 -6.54 13.91 -13.80
N TRP A 169 -6.16 12.67 -13.47
CA TRP A 169 -6.70 11.47 -14.09
C TRP A 169 -6.59 10.27 -13.14
N ARG A 170 -7.34 9.21 -13.44
CA ARG A 170 -7.28 7.92 -12.77
C ARG A 170 -7.36 6.79 -13.79
N HIS A 171 -6.59 5.73 -13.57
CA HIS A 171 -6.65 4.49 -14.33
C HIS A 171 -7.02 3.36 -13.36
N GLN A 172 -8.28 2.91 -13.42
CA GLN A 172 -8.80 1.86 -12.56
C GLN A 172 -8.78 0.50 -13.26
N TYR A 173 -8.43 -0.54 -12.52
CA TYR A 173 -8.46 -1.92 -12.98
C TYR A 173 -8.98 -2.86 -11.88
N GLU A 174 -9.43 -4.04 -12.27
CA GLU A 174 -9.85 -5.07 -11.32
C GLU A 174 -8.63 -5.66 -10.62
N GLY A 175 -8.70 -5.82 -9.30
CA GLY A 175 -7.59 -6.35 -8.51
C GLY A 175 -7.61 -5.90 -7.06
N GLU A 176 -8.71 -6.17 -6.34
CA GLU A 176 -8.77 -5.90 -4.90
C GLU A 176 -7.76 -6.80 -4.16
N PHE A 177 -6.87 -6.19 -3.39
CA PHE A 177 -5.89 -6.88 -2.58
C PHE A 177 -6.16 -6.65 -1.09
N ASP A 178 -6.25 -7.75 -0.35
CA ASP A 178 -6.17 -7.80 1.12
C ASP A 178 -5.26 -8.99 1.45
N ASP A 179 -4.26 -8.78 2.31
CA ASP A 179 -3.30 -9.83 2.61
C ASP A 179 -3.97 -11.00 3.35
N SER A 180 -3.42 -12.21 3.21
CA SER A 180 -4.06 -13.41 3.76
C SER A 180 -4.20 -13.42 5.29
N TYR A 181 -3.54 -12.51 6.00
CA TYR A 181 -3.64 -12.38 7.46
C TYR A 181 -4.51 -11.19 7.88
N HIS A 182 -4.95 -10.34 6.94
CA HIS A 182 -5.64 -9.07 7.20
C HIS A 182 -4.88 -8.17 8.18
N MET A 183 -3.54 -8.23 8.16
CA MET A 183 -2.65 -7.51 9.09
C MET A 183 -1.85 -6.42 8.40
N GLY A 184 -1.50 -6.63 7.13
CA GLY A 184 -0.69 -5.74 6.32
C GLY A 184 -1.48 -4.62 5.66
N GLY A 185 -2.81 -4.65 5.71
CA GLY A 185 -3.69 -3.65 5.09
C GLY A 185 -3.97 -3.92 3.61
N VAL A 186 -4.94 -3.17 3.06
CA VAL A 186 -5.42 -3.37 1.69
C VAL A 186 -4.58 -2.63 0.66
N GLY A 187 -4.63 -3.10 -0.59
CA GLY A 187 -4.19 -2.36 -1.75
C GLY A 187 -2.71 -2.48 -2.12
N PRO A 188 -2.29 -1.65 -3.09
CA PRO A 188 -1.03 -1.79 -3.80
C PRO A 188 0.15 -1.39 -2.92
N ARG A 189 1.29 -2.06 -3.11
CA ARG A 189 2.48 -1.88 -2.26
C ARG A 189 3.74 -1.44 -3.00
N THR A 190 3.67 -1.31 -4.32
CA THR A 190 4.78 -0.79 -5.14
C THR A 190 4.63 0.70 -5.42
N GLY A 191 5.70 1.37 -5.81
CA GLY A 191 5.69 2.73 -6.31
C GLY A 191 5.62 2.80 -7.83
N PRO A 192 4.89 3.78 -8.41
CA PRO A 192 5.00 4.09 -9.84
C PRO A 192 6.43 4.46 -10.20
N THR A 193 6.88 4.15 -11.41
CA THR A 193 8.15 4.64 -11.96
C THR A 193 7.88 5.44 -13.21
N TYR A 194 8.30 6.71 -13.20
CA TYR A 194 8.20 7.63 -14.32
C TYR A 194 9.49 7.59 -15.14
N ASP A 195 9.36 7.43 -16.45
CA ASP A 195 10.46 7.60 -17.40
C ASP A 195 9.91 8.08 -18.76
N ASP A 196 10.46 9.18 -19.27
CA ASP A 196 10.17 9.73 -20.60
C ASP A 196 8.68 9.73 -21.02
N GLY A 197 7.84 10.39 -20.20
CA GLY A 197 6.40 10.52 -20.46
C GLY A 197 5.59 9.25 -20.21
N ARG A 198 6.20 8.18 -19.71
CA ARG A 198 5.53 6.92 -19.35
C ARG A 198 5.55 6.71 -17.85
N LEU A 199 4.51 6.04 -17.37
CA LEU A 199 4.38 5.61 -16.00
C LEU A 199 4.25 4.09 -15.94
N PHE A 200 5.20 3.44 -15.27
CA PHE A 200 5.22 2.01 -15.03
C PHE A 200 4.71 1.71 -13.63
N THR A 201 3.70 0.88 -13.51
CA THR A 201 3.06 0.59 -12.22
C THR A 201 2.82 -0.90 -12.06
N LEU A 202 2.98 -1.41 -10.84
CA LEU A 202 2.79 -2.83 -10.54
C LEU A 202 1.83 -3.02 -9.36
N GLY A 203 0.63 -3.53 -9.65
CA GLY A 203 -0.38 -3.83 -8.64
C GLY A 203 0.02 -4.96 -7.69
N ALA A 204 -0.66 -5.08 -6.55
CA ALA A 204 -0.35 -6.12 -5.56
C ALA A 204 -0.57 -7.54 -6.11
N GLU A 205 -1.51 -7.71 -7.04
CA GLU A 205 -1.81 -8.97 -7.74
C GLU A 205 -1.02 -9.15 -9.07
N GLY A 206 0.05 -8.38 -9.26
CA GLY A 206 0.96 -8.56 -10.40
C GLY A 206 0.51 -7.90 -11.69
N GLN A 207 -0.47 -7.01 -11.65
CA GLN A 207 -0.91 -6.22 -12.80
C GLN A 207 0.15 -5.15 -13.15
N LEU A 208 0.95 -5.42 -14.18
CA LEU A 208 1.97 -4.50 -14.69
C LEU A 208 1.39 -3.65 -15.82
N HIS A 209 1.43 -2.34 -15.65
CA HIS A 209 0.94 -1.39 -16.64
C HIS A 209 2.04 -0.44 -17.09
N CYS A 210 1.98 -0.06 -18.37
CA CYS A 210 2.61 1.14 -18.89
C CYS A 210 1.51 2.10 -19.33
N LEU A 211 1.47 3.27 -18.69
CA LEU A 211 0.51 4.32 -18.95
C LEU A 211 1.21 5.53 -19.57
N ASP A 212 0.49 6.25 -20.41
CA ASP A 212 0.81 7.64 -20.74
C ASP A 212 0.72 8.48 -19.45
N ALA A 213 1.80 9.14 -19.05
CA ALA A 213 1.88 9.86 -17.78
C ALA A 213 1.00 11.13 -17.77
N ASP A 214 0.66 11.68 -18.93
CA ASP A 214 -0.13 12.90 -19.05
C ASP A 214 -1.62 12.62 -18.98
N THR A 215 -2.06 11.51 -19.56
CA THR A 215 -3.49 11.20 -19.71
C THR A 215 -3.95 9.99 -18.91
N GLY A 216 -3.04 9.17 -18.37
CA GLY A 216 -3.37 7.89 -17.73
C GLY A 216 -3.86 6.83 -18.72
N LYS A 217 -3.64 7.04 -20.02
CA LYS A 217 -4.10 6.11 -21.06
C LYS A 217 -3.20 4.88 -21.04
N LEU A 218 -3.83 3.70 -21.08
CA LEU A 218 -3.10 2.44 -21.18
C LEU A 218 -2.36 2.33 -22.52
N LEU A 219 -1.06 2.07 -22.46
CA LEU A 219 -0.22 1.81 -23.63
C LEU A 219 -0.01 0.31 -23.83
N TRP A 220 0.35 -0.41 -22.76
CA TRP A 220 0.39 -1.88 -22.72
C TRP A 220 0.23 -2.38 -21.27
N HIS A 221 -0.21 -3.63 -21.12
CA HIS A 221 -0.32 -4.30 -19.82
C HIS A 221 -0.04 -5.79 -19.93
N LEU A 222 0.29 -6.41 -18.80
CA LEU A 222 0.29 -7.86 -18.59
C LEU A 222 0.18 -8.19 -17.10
N ASN A 223 -0.33 -9.38 -16.77
CA ASN A 223 -0.20 -9.92 -15.42
C ASN A 223 1.10 -10.75 -15.33
N ILE A 224 1.99 -10.38 -14.40
CA ILE A 224 3.33 -11.01 -14.30
C ILE A 224 3.24 -12.46 -13.81
N HIS A 225 2.29 -12.77 -12.94
CA HIS A 225 2.15 -14.11 -12.37
C HIS A 225 1.59 -15.08 -13.41
N GLU A 226 0.62 -14.64 -14.20
CA GLU A 226 0.08 -15.42 -15.32
C GLU A 226 1.12 -15.59 -16.42
N ARG A 227 1.80 -14.50 -16.81
CA ARG A 227 2.75 -14.50 -17.93
C ARG A 227 3.97 -15.38 -17.67
N PHE A 228 4.51 -15.34 -16.46
CA PHE A 228 5.74 -16.05 -16.09
C PHE A 228 5.46 -17.30 -15.26
N GLU A 229 4.19 -17.66 -15.10
CA GLU A 229 3.73 -18.81 -14.32
C GLU A 229 4.36 -18.90 -12.92
N THR A 230 4.47 -17.75 -12.25
CA THR A 230 4.97 -17.59 -10.89
C THR A 230 3.81 -17.39 -9.91
N ARG A 231 4.11 -17.47 -8.62
CA ARG A 231 3.14 -17.22 -7.55
C ARG A 231 3.38 -15.86 -6.91
N ASN A 232 2.28 -15.21 -6.55
CA ASN A 232 2.31 -14.02 -5.72
C ASN A 232 2.89 -14.33 -4.32
N LEU A 233 3.40 -13.31 -3.65
CA LEU A 233 3.90 -13.39 -2.28
C LEU A 233 2.75 -13.27 -1.28
N MET A 234 3.00 -13.70 -0.05
CA MET A 234 2.05 -13.63 1.06
C MET A 234 1.49 -12.22 1.32
N PHE A 235 2.31 -11.19 1.16
CA PHE A 235 1.90 -9.79 1.30
C PHE A 235 1.72 -9.08 -0.04
N GLY A 236 1.55 -9.84 -1.13
CA GLY A 236 1.41 -9.29 -2.48
C GLY A 236 2.75 -8.85 -3.09
N THR A 237 2.67 -8.34 -4.32
CA THR A 237 3.84 -7.82 -5.02
C THR A 237 4.26 -6.46 -4.45
N CYS A 238 5.49 -6.40 -3.91
CA CYS A 238 6.04 -5.19 -3.26
C CYS A 238 7.32 -4.66 -3.92
N ALA A 239 7.72 -5.20 -5.07
CA ALA A 239 8.92 -4.76 -5.79
C ALA A 239 8.54 -3.76 -6.89
N SER A 240 8.96 -2.51 -6.74
CA SER A 240 8.68 -1.45 -7.71
C SER A 240 9.49 -1.65 -9.01
N PRO A 241 8.89 -1.51 -10.20
CA PRO A 241 9.59 -1.67 -11.49
C PRO A 241 10.79 -0.73 -11.63
N TRP A 242 11.91 -1.17 -12.18
CA TRP A 242 13.10 -0.33 -12.40
C TRP A 242 13.33 -0.11 -13.89
N VAL A 243 13.65 1.12 -14.31
CA VAL A 243 13.98 1.43 -15.70
C VAL A 243 15.49 1.62 -15.85
N GLU A 244 16.08 0.92 -16.81
CA GLU A 244 17.48 1.04 -17.21
C GLU A 244 17.58 1.07 -18.74
N GLY A 245 17.78 2.27 -19.31
CA GLY A 245 17.75 2.45 -20.75
C GLY A 245 16.37 2.09 -21.32
N ASP A 246 16.33 1.08 -22.20
CA ASP A 246 15.10 0.56 -22.79
C ASP A 246 14.47 -0.61 -22.00
N ALA A 247 15.15 -1.08 -20.95
CA ALA A 247 14.72 -2.22 -20.16
C ALA A 247 13.91 -1.78 -18.93
N LEU A 248 12.72 -2.35 -18.78
CA LEU A 248 11.94 -2.36 -17.56
C LEU A 248 12.22 -3.67 -16.81
N ILE A 249 12.96 -3.57 -15.71
CA ILE A 249 13.38 -4.69 -14.87
C ILE A 249 12.38 -4.88 -13.74
N ILE A 250 11.82 -6.08 -13.62
CA ILE A 250 10.89 -6.47 -12.58
C ILE A 250 11.23 -7.85 -12.01
N THR A 251 10.77 -8.10 -10.80
CA THR A 251 10.70 -9.46 -10.22
C THR A 251 9.27 -9.97 -10.31
N THR A 252 9.10 -11.26 -10.54
CA THR A 252 7.78 -11.84 -10.88
C THR A 252 7.16 -12.67 -9.75
N GLY A 253 7.83 -12.79 -8.62
CA GLY A 253 7.33 -13.47 -7.43
C GLY A 253 8.12 -14.71 -7.05
N VAL A 254 7.38 -15.75 -6.63
CA VAL A 254 7.91 -17.04 -6.18
C VAL A 254 7.82 -18.04 -7.34
N ARG A 255 8.87 -18.85 -7.56
CA ARG A 255 8.87 -19.90 -8.59
C ARG A 255 7.66 -20.82 -8.43
N ALA A 256 7.05 -21.21 -9.55
CA ALA A 256 5.98 -22.21 -9.59
C ALA A 256 6.14 -23.12 -10.81
N ARG A 257 5.26 -23.05 -11.82
CA ARG A 257 5.51 -23.78 -13.08
C ARG A 257 6.62 -23.10 -13.88
N GLY A 258 6.65 -21.77 -13.85
CA GLY A 258 7.72 -20.96 -14.40
C GLY A 258 8.81 -20.65 -13.38
N LYS A 259 9.99 -20.33 -13.90
CA LYS A 259 11.21 -20.07 -13.13
C LYS A 259 11.78 -18.66 -13.31
N SER A 260 11.18 -17.87 -14.19
CA SER A 260 11.61 -16.52 -14.55
C SER A 260 11.24 -15.51 -13.47
N THR A 261 12.00 -15.49 -12.37
CA THR A 261 11.78 -14.63 -11.19
C THR A 261 12.38 -13.23 -11.31
N LEU A 262 13.28 -13.02 -12.29
CA LEU A 262 13.80 -11.72 -12.69
C LEU A 262 13.68 -11.60 -14.22
N VAL A 263 13.06 -10.54 -14.70
CA VAL A 263 12.85 -10.33 -16.14
C VAL A 263 13.12 -8.89 -16.53
N ALA A 264 13.59 -8.69 -17.76
CA ALA A 264 13.61 -7.39 -18.40
C ALA A 264 12.65 -7.38 -19.58
N LEU A 265 11.79 -6.37 -19.60
CA LEU A 265 10.87 -6.10 -20.69
C LEU A 265 11.33 -4.87 -21.46
N ASN A 266 11.01 -4.80 -22.74
CA ASN A 266 11.11 -3.56 -23.50
C ASN A 266 10.10 -2.58 -22.91
N LYS A 267 10.55 -1.43 -22.41
CA LYS A 267 9.68 -0.45 -21.74
C LYS A 267 8.59 0.13 -22.66
N LEU A 268 8.79 0.10 -23.97
CA LEU A 268 7.85 0.65 -24.96
C LEU A 268 6.78 -0.35 -25.37
N SER A 269 7.13 -1.64 -25.53
CA SER A 269 6.20 -2.68 -26.03
C SER A 269 5.71 -3.66 -24.97
N GLY A 270 6.42 -3.82 -23.85
CA GLY A 270 6.19 -4.88 -22.87
C GLY A 270 6.72 -6.25 -23.30
N GLU A 271 7.39 -6.34 -24.46
CA GLU A 271 7.99 -7.60 -24.94
C GLU A 271 9.21 -8.00 -24.11
N ILE A 272 9.47 -9.30 -24.01
CA ILE A 272 10.58 -9.83 -23.22
C ILE A 272 11.90 -9.54 -23.94
N LEU A 273 12.83 -8.88 -23.24
CA LEU A 273 14.22 -8.75 -23.67
C LEU A 273 15.05 -9.94 -23.20
N TRP A 274 14.88 -10.31 -21.92
CA TRP A 274 15.48 -11.50 -21.33
C TRP A 274 14.75 -11.92 -20.06
N GLU A 275 14.93 -13.18 -19.69
CA GLU A 275 14.42 -13.80 -18.47
C GLU A 275 15.55 -14.51 -17.75
N ALA A 276 15.55 -14.45 -16.42
CA ALA A 276 16.53 -15.12 -15.59
C ALA A 276 15.89 -15.81 -14.39
N GLU A 277 16.45 -16.96 -14.04
CA GLU A 277 16.13 -17.68 -12.81
C GLU A 277 16.93 -17.07 -11.66
N ALA A 278 16.38 -16.03 -11.03
CA ALA A 278 16.82 -15.52 -9.74
C ALA A 278 16.22 -16.35 -8.60
N GLU A 279 16.71 -16.18 -7.37
CA GLU A 279 16.04 -16.78 -6.22
C GLU A 279 14.63 -16.21 -6.03
N ASN A 280 13.80 -16.87 -5.21
CA ASN A 280 12.44 -16.40 -4.95
C ASN A 280 12.45 -14.93 -4.51
N GLN A 281 11.55 -14.13 -5.08
CA GLN A 281 11.45 -12.71 -4.76
C GLN A 281 11.31 -12.49 -3.25
N ALA A 282 12.05 -11.51 -2.72
CA ALA A 282 11.79 -10.92 -1.42
C ALA A 282 11.02 -9.59 -1.58
N TYR A 283 10.66 -8.95 -0.48
CA TYR A 283 10.02 -7.63 -0.48
C TYR A 283 11.03 -6.49 -0.75
N MET A 284 11.84 -6.64 -1.83
CA MET A 284 12.85 -5.68 -2.25
C MET A 284 12.68 -5.34 -3.73
N SER A 285 12.76 -4.05 -4.05
CA SER A 285 12.72 -3.58 -5.43
C SER A 285 14.13 -3.65 -6.07
N PRO A 286 14.28 -4.16 -7.31
CA PRO A 286 15.59 -4.23 -7.96
C PRO A 286 16.13 -2.83 -8.28
N PHE A 287 17.44 -2.63 -8.29
CA PHE A 287 18.04 -1.36 -8.74
C PHE A 287 19.40 -1.63 -9.37
N THR A 288 20.01 -0.65 -10.03
CA THR A 288 21.37 -0.82 -10.58
C THR A 288 22.41 -0.10 -9.74
N ALA A 289 23.57 -0.72 -9.59
CA ALA A 289 24.73 -0.12 -8.95
C ALA A 289 26.02 -0.60 -9.63
N THR A 290 27.07 0.20 -9.53
CA THR A 290 28.42 -0.20 -9.97
C THR A 290 29.15 -0.83 -8.79
N VAL A 291 29.49 -2.10 -8.91
CA VAL A 291 30.25 -2.86 -7.92
C VAL A 291 31.46 -3.47 -8.62
N ALA A 292 32.63 -3.36 -8.00
CA ALA A 292 33.89 -3.82 -8.60
C ALA A 292 34.12 -3.34 -10.05
N GLY A 293 33.67 -2.12 -10.37
CA GLY A 293 33.81 -1.51 -11.70
C GLY A 293 32.77 -1.95 -12.74
N GLN A 294 31.85 -2.86 -12.41
CA GLN A 294 30.79 -3.32 -13.31
C GLN A 294 29.41 -2.82 -12.85
N LYS A 295 28.65 -2.21 -13.76
CA LYS A 295 27.24 -1.89 -13.54
C LYS A 295 26.43 -3.18 -13.60
N GLN A 296 25.64 -3.44 -12.56
CA GLN A 296 24.87 -4.67 -12.40
C GLN A 296 23.54 -4.37 -11.70
N ILE A 297 22.58 -5.28 -11.82
CA ILE A 297 21.34 -5.27 -11.07
C ILE A 297 21.64 -5.82 -9.67
N ILE A 298 21.20 -5.11 -8.65
CA ILE A 298 21.21 -5.55 -7.26
C ILE A 298 19.81 -6.01 -6.89
N LEU A 299 19.72 -7.24 -6.39
CA LEU A 299 18.47 -7.86 -6.00
C LEU A 299 18.64 -8.57 -4.66
N GLY A 300 17.84 -8.18 -3.66
CA GLY A 300 17.62 -9.00 -2.48
C GLY A 300 16.56 -10.05 -2.80
N ALA A 301 16.95 -11.31 -2.81
CA ALA A 301 16.04 -12.45 -2.91
C ALA A 301 15.79 -13.05 -1.52
N ALA A 302 14.90 -14.04 -1.42
CA ALA A 302 14.42 -14.57 -0.14
C ALA A 302 15.52 -15.09 0.80
N ARG A 303 16.68 -15.49 0.26
CA ARG A 303 17.77 -16.11 1.03
C ARG A 303 19.12 -15.43 0.90
N GLU A 304 19.28 -14.57 -0.11
CA GLU A 304 20.57 -14.02 -0.50
C GLU A 304 20.42 -12.70 -1.26
N MET A 305 21.51 -11.93 -1.30
CA MET A 305 21.61 -10.76 -2.16
C MET A 305 22.40 -11.15 -3.40
N GLN A 306 21.95 -10.72 -4.58
CA GLN A 306 22.54 -11.12 -5.84
C GLN A 306 22.96 -9.89 -6.64
N GLY A 307 24.13 -9.99 -7.28
CA GLY A 307 24.48 -9.16 -8.43
C GLY A 307 24.14 -9.89 -9.72
N ARG A 308 23.38 -9.24 -10.61
CA ARG A 308 22.96 -9.81 -11.90
C ARG A 308 23.40 -8.94 -13.08
N SER A 309 23.76 -9.58 -14.18
CA SER A 309 24.09 -8.94 -15.45
C SER A 309 22.90 -8.17 -16.02
N LEU A 310 23.12 -6.95 -16.50
CA LEU A 310 22.10 -6.17 -17.21
C LEU A 310 21.75 -6.72 -18.60
N LYS A 311 22.66 -7.49 -19.19
CA LYS A 311 22.53 -7.98 -20.57
C LYS A 311 21.53 -9.14 -20.68
N ASP A 312 21.52 -10.00 -19.68
CA ASP A 312 20.84 -11.30 -19.74
C ASP A 312 20.37 -11.81 -18.36
N GLY A 313 20.55 -11.04 -17.29
CA GLY A 313 20.17 -11.46 -15.93
C GLY A 313 21.03 -12.58 -15.33
N SER A 314 22.13 -12.97 -15.97
CA SER A 314 23.06 -13.98 -15.45
C SER A 314 23.64 -13.59 -14.08
N LEU A 315 23.89 -14.59 -13.23
CA LEU A 315 24.44 -14.40 -11.88
C LEU A 315 25.91 -13.97 -11.95
N LEU A 316 26.26 -12.90 -11.24
CA LEU A 316 27.64 -12.42 -11.09
C LEU A 316 28.22 -12.82 -9.73
N TRP A 317 27.42 -12.73 -8.66
CA TRP A 317 27.72 -13.16 -7.29
C TRP A 317 26.43 -13.30 -6.48
N SER A 318 26.46 -14.12 -5.42
CA SER A 318 25.45 -14.14 -4.35
C SER A 318 26.05 -14.29 -2.96
#